data_AF-A0A645G979-F1
#
_entry.id   AF-A0A645G979-F1
#
_cell.length_a   1.000
_cell.length_b   1.000
_cell.length_c   1.000
_cell.angle_alpha   90.00
_cell.angle_beta   90.00
_cell.angle_gamma   90.00
#
_symmetry.space_group_name_H-M   'P 1'
#
loop_
_entity.id
_entity.type
_entity.pdbx_description
1 polymer ?
#
loop_
_entity_poly.entity_id
_entity_poly.type
_entity_poly.pdbx_seq_one_letter_code
_entity_poly.pdbx_strand_id
1 'polypeptide(L)'
;MVGEAAAGVVTEDPTKFGKALLLQALPGTQGIYGFITAFIVILKLNVLAGDPVILTDAQGWYIFCACISIAFVGLFSALYQARVACAGVNILAKRPDQFIKGVISSALVETYAIFSLLVSLLMILSLKI
;
A
#
# COMPACT_ATOMS: atom_id res chain seq x y z
N MET A 1 3.14 -4.00 -13.54
CA MET A 1 3.41 -5.39 -13.13
C MET A 1 2.17 -6.28 -13.20
N VAL A 2 1.24 -6.25 -12.23
CA VAL A 2 0.11 -7.22 -12.22
C VAL A 2 -0.80 -7.06 -13.44
N GLY A 3 -1.08 -5.82 -13.86
CA GLY A 3 -1.84 -5.54 -15.08
C GLY A 3 -1.19 -6.10 -16.35
N GLU A 4 0.14 -6.09 -16.45
CA GLU A 4 0.87 -6.68 -17.59
C GLU A 4 0.68 -8.21 -17.64
N ALA A 5 0.79 -8.88 -16.48
CA ALA A 5 0.52 -10.31 -16.39
C ALA A 5 -0.96 -10.65 -16.67
N ALA A 6 -1.88 -9.84 -16.14
CA ALA A 6 -3.31 -9.99 -16.32
C ALA A 6 -3.75 -9.80 -17.78
N ALA A 7 -3.12 -8.88 -18.52
CA ALA A 7 -3.46 -8.61 -19.91
C ALA A 7 -3.41 -9.89 -20.76
N GLY A 8 -2.36 -10.71 -20.61
CA GLY A 8 -2.25 -11.98 -21.34
C GLY A 8 -3.39 -12.95 -21.05
N VAL A 9 -3.85 -13.03 -19.80
CA VAL A 9 -4.97 -13.90 -19.42
C VAL A 9 -6.30 -13.36 -19.96
N VAL A 10 -6.50 -12.04 -19.93
CA VAL A 10 -7.74 -11.39 -20.36
C VAL A 10 -7.87 -11.40 -21.89
N THR A 11 -6.77 -11.34 -22.64
CA THR A 11 -6.80 -11.50 -24.10
C THR A 11 -7.29 -12.90 -24.50
N GLU A 12 -6.86 -13.95 -23.79
CA GLU A 12 -7.32 -15.32 -24.04
C GLU A 12 -8.74 -15.58 -23.54
N ASP A 13 -9.11 -15.01 -22.38
CA ASP A 13 -10.42 -15.18 -21.77
C ASP A 13 -10.88 -13.90 -21.06
N PRO A 14 -11.66 -13.04 -21.77
CA PRO A 14 -12.13 -11.77 -21.23
C PRO A 14 -13.01 -11.90 -19.98
N THR A 15 -13.65 -13.07 -19.78
CA THR A 15 -14.53 -13.29 -18.62
C THR A 15 -13.77 -13.30 -17.29
N LYS A 16 -12.44 -13.50 -17.33
CA LYS A 16 -11.56 -13.48 -16.15
C LYS A 16 -11.18 -12.08 -15.68
N PHE A 17 -11.57 -11.02 -16.40
CA PHE A 17 -11.19 -9.64 -16.07
C PHE A 17 -11.49 -9.25 -14.63
N GLY A 18 -12.68 -9.56 -14.11
CA GLY A 18 -13.05 -9.21 -12.73
C GLY A 18 -12.14 -9.85 -11.67
N LYS A 19 -11.72 -11.11 -11.88
CA LYS A 19 -10.78 -11.80 -10.97
C LYS A 19 -9.36 -11.25 -11.11
N ALA A 20 -8.96 -10.89 -12.32
CA ALA A 20 -7.67 -10.27 -12.59
C ALA A 20 -7.55 -8.86 -11.96
N LEU A 21 -8.64 -8.08 -12.04
CA LEU A 21 -8.76 -6.77 -11.41
C LEU A 21 -8.58 -6.85 -9.90
N LEU A 22 -9.09 -7.91 -9.25
CA LEU A 22 -8.86 -8.09 -7.80
C LEU A 22 -7.36 -8.24 -7.49
N LEU A 23 -6.65 -9.10 -8.22
CA LEU A 23 -5.21 -9.29 -8.02
C LEU A 23 -4.41 -8.02 -8.32
N GLN A 24 -4.82 -7.23 -9.33
CA GLN A 24 -4.12 -6.00 -9.69
C GLN A 24 -4.33 -4.87 -8.67
N ALA A 25 -5.45 -4.88 -7.95
CA ALA A 25 -5.77 -3.83 -6.98
C ALA A 25 -4.98 -3.97 -5.68
N LEU A 26 -4.54 -5.19 -5.32
CA LEU A 26 -3.87 -5.46 -4.04
C LEU A 26 -2.64 -4.58 -3.80
N PRO A 27 -1.69 -4.42 -4.74
CA PRO A 27 -0.51 -3.57 -4.52
C PRO A 27 -0.84 -2.06 -4.47
N GLY A 28 -2.09 -1.67 -4.72
CA GLY A 28 -2.54 -0.28 -4.60
C GLY A 28 -2.82 0.15 -3.16
N THR A 29 -2.97 -0.78 -2.22
CA THR A 29 -3.34 -0.47 -0.82
C THR A 29 -2.24 0.35 -0.12
N GLN A 30 -0.98 0.14 -0.47
CA GLN A 30 0.16 0.88 0.08
C GLN A 30 0.12 2.37 -0.29
N GLY A 31 -0.44 2.70 -1.47
CA GLY A 31 -0.69 4.10 -1.84
C GLY A 31 -1.71 4.76 -0.88
N ILE A 32 -2.75 4.01 -0.50
CA ILE A 32 -3.76 4.48 0.47
C ILE A 32 -3.13 4.69 1.85
N TYR A 33 -2.23 3.81 2.29
CA TYR A 33 -1.55 3.94 3.58
C TYR A 33 -0.64 5.17 3.65
N GLY A 34 0.14 5.42 2.58
CA GLY A 34 0.94 6.63 2.46
C GLY A 34 0.07 7.89 2.43
N PHE A 35 -1.05 7.85 1.70
CA PHE A 35 -2.01 8.95 1.65
C PHE A 35 -2.61 9.26 3.03
N ILE A 36 -3.07 8.25 3.77
CA ILE A 36 -3.61 8.40 5.13
C ILE A 36 -2.56 9.02 6.06
N THR A 37 -1.32 8.54 5.98
CA THR A 37 -0.22 9.07 6.80
C THR A 37 0.03 10.55 6.52
N ALA A 38 0.13 10.92 5.24
CA ALA A 38 0.31 12.31 4.83
C ALA A 38 -0.86 13.19 5.29
N PHE A 39 -2.09 12.71 5.14
CA PHE A 39 -3.29 13.44 5.56
C PHE A 39 -3.32 13.67 7.08
N ILE A 40 -2.92 12.67 7.87
CA ILE A 40 -2.81 12.81 9.33
C ILE A 40 -1.75 13.86 9.71
N VAL A 41 -0.60 13.90 9.02
CA VAL A 41 0.41 14.94 9.26
C VAL A 41 -0.16 16.33 8.93
N ILE A 42 -0.81 16.49 7.79
CA ILE A 42 -1.43 17.75 7.36
C ILE A 42 -2.44 18.26 8.40
N LEU A 43 -3.31 17.37 8.90
CA LEU A 43 -4.28 17.71 9.94
C LEU A 43 -3.59 18.08 11.25
N LYS A 44 -2.57 17.32 11.67
CA LYS A 44 -1.88 17.55 12.93
C LYS A 44 -1.08 18.86 12.94
N LEU A 45 -0.57 19.27 11.79
CA LEU A 45 0.13 20.53 11.61
C LEU A 45 -0.81 21.71 11.32
N ASN A 46 -2.12 21.47 11.28
CA ASN A 46 -3.14 22.49 11.02
C ASN A 46 -2.96 23.26 9.70
N VAL A 47 -2.33 22.63 8.70
CA VAL A 47 -1.95 23.28 7.44
C VAL A 47 -3.18 23.75 6.65
N LEU A 48 -4.28 22.99 6.70
CA LEU A 48 -5.50 23.30 5.94
C LEU A 48 -6.32 24.44 6.53
N ALA A 49 -6.21 24.72 7.83
CA ALA A 49 -6.98 25.77 8.49
C ALA A 49 -6.33 27.16 8.37
N GLY A 50 -5.12 27.26 7.81
CA GLY A 50 -4.41 28.52 7.60
C GLY A 50 -3.60 29.03 8.80
N ASP A 51 -3.49 28.24 9.87
CA ASP A 51 -2.64 28.55 11.03
C ASP A 51 -1.71 27.36 11.36
N PRO A 52 -0.63 27.17 10.56
CA PRO A 52 0.24 26.02 10.70
C PRO A 52 1.04 26.06 12.00
N VAL A 53 1.16 24.91 12.66
CA VAL A 53 1.95 24.79 13.89
C VAL A 53 3.43 25.06 13.61
N ILE A 54 4.05 25.94 14.40
CA ILE A 54 5.50 26.20 14.32
C ILE A 54 6.24 25.06 15.00
N LEU A 55 7.02 24.32 14.21
CA LEU A 55 7.82 23.20 14.68
C LEU A 55 9.21 23.65 15.11
N THR A 56 9.72 23.04 16.17
CA THR A 56 11.17 22.98 16.41
C THR A 56 11.85 22.08 15.38
N ASP A 57 13.14 22.29 15.13
CA ASP A 57 13.93 21.44 14.23
C ASP A 57 13.85 19.96 14.61
N ALA A 58 13.86 19.65 15.91
CA ALA A 58 13.72 18.30 16.42
C ALA A 58 12.36 17.66 16.08
N GLN A 59 11.27 18.42 16.19
CA GLN A 59 9.93 17.95 15.81
C GLN A 59 9.81 17.75 14.29
N GLY A 60 10.42 18.63 13.49
CA GLY A 60 10.48 18.48 12.03
C GLY A 60 11.16 17.17 11.61
N TRP A 61 12.36 16.89 12.15
CA TRP A 61 13.06 15.64 11.90
C TRP A 61 12.32 14.41 12.43
N TYR A 62 11.63 14.53 13.57
CA TYR A 62 10.80 13.45 14.10
C TYR A 62 9.69 13.05 13.12
N ILE A 63 8.93 14.04 12.60
CA ILE A 63 7.86 13.78 11.62
C ILE A 63 8.43 13.19 10.33
N PHE A 64 9.56 13.70 9.85
CA PHE A 64 10.25 13.16 8.68
C PHE A 64 10.61 11.68 8.86
N CYS A 65 11.24 11.32 9.98
CA CYS A 65 11.57 9.94 10.31
C CYS A 65 10.32 9.04 10.47
N ALA A 66 9.23 9.59 11.02
CA ALA A 66 7.96 8.86 11.12
C ALA A 66 7.39 8.52 9.74
N CYS A 67 7.45 9.46 8.78
CA CYS A 67 6.95 9.25 7.41
C CYS A 67 7.85 8.33 6.57
N ILE A 68 9.15 8.30 6.84
CA ILE A 68 10.11 7.45 6.12
C ILE A 68 9.72 5.97 6.19
N SER A 69 9.25 5.51 7.35
CA SER A 69 8.87 4.10 7.54
C SER A 69 7.88 3.66 6.47
N ILE A 70 6.71 4.32 6.39
CA ILE A 70 5.67 3.98 5.40
C ILE A 70 6.10 4.26 3.97
N ALA A 71 6.91 5.29 3.73
CA ALA A 71 7.40 5.62 2.39
C ALA A 71 8.25 4.48 1.81
N PHE A 72 9.23 3.99 2.56
CA PHE A 72 10.13 2.95 2.07
C PHE A 72 9.54 1.55 2.21
N VAL A 73 9.04 1.18 3.39
CA VAL A 73 8.49 -0.18 3.59
C VAL A 73 7.22 -0.37 2.79
N GLY A 74 6.37 0.67 2.68
CA GLY A 74 5.20 0.64 1.80
C GLY A 74 5.59 0.45 0.33
N LEU A 75 6.60 1.19 -0.16
CA LEU A 75 7.11 1.02 -1.53
C LEU A 75 7.62 -0.41 -1.78
N PHE A 76 8.49 -0.92 -0.91
CA PHE A 76 9.03 -2.27 -1.09
C PHE A 76 7.95 -3.35 -0.95
N SER A 77 7.06 -3.23 0.04
CA SER A 77 5.94 -4.15 0.23
C SER A 77 5.04 -4.17 -1.02
N ALA A 78 4.71 -3.03 -1.62
CA ALA A 78 3.93 -2.96 -2.85
C ALA A 78 4.62 -3.70 -4.01
N LEU A 79 5.94 -3.53 -4.17
CA LEU A 79 6.71 -4.22 -5.21
C LEU A 79 6.72 -5.75 -5.01
N TYR A 80 6.93 -6.21 -3.78
CA TYR A 80 6.89 -7.64 -3.48
C TYR A 80 5.48 -8.22 -3.60
N GLN A 81 4.47 -7.49 -3.13
CA GLN A 81 3.07 -7.90 -3.26
C GLN A 81 2.65 -7.98 -4.72
N ALA A 82 3.09 -7.03 -5.56
CA ALA A 82 2.86 -7.07 -7.00
C ALA A 82 3.48 -8.31 -7.64
N ARG A 83 4.68 -8.74 -7.23
CA ARG A 83 5.31 -9.98 -7.73
C ARG A 83 4.49 -11.21 -7.35
N VAL A 84 4.03 -11.30 -6.11
CA VAL A 84 3.19 -12.43 -5.64
C VAL A 84 1.83 -12.43 -6.34
N ALA A 85 1.22 -11.25 -6.53
CA ALA A 85 -0.03 -11.12 -7.27
C ALA A 85 0.12 -11.49 -8.75
N CYS A 86 1.24 -11.15 -9.40
CA CYS A 86 1.57 -11.62 -10.75
C CYS A 86 1.64 -13.15 -10.80
N ALA A 87 2.25 -13.80 -9.80
CA ALA A 87 2.25 -15.26 -9.71
C ALA A 87 0.82 -15.82 -9.50
N GLY A 88 -0.02 -15.10 -8.75
CA GLY A 88 -1.45 -15.40 -8.60
C GLY A 88 -2.23 -15.35 -9.92
N VAL A 89 -1.84 -14.48 -10.87
CA VAL A 89 -2.43 -14.45 -12.22
C VAL A 89 -2.18 -15.76 -12.97
N ASN A 90 -1.05 -16.44 -12.75
CA ASN A 90 -0.81 -17.77 -13.33
C ASN A 90 -1.76 -18.84 -12.76
N ILE A 91 -2.16 -18.72 -11.49
CA ILE A 91 -3.20 -19.57 -10.90
C ILE A 91 -4.54 -19.28 -11.58
N LEU A 92 -4.90 -18.00 -11.74
CA LEU A 92 -6.12 -17.60 -12.46
C LEU A 92 -6.14 -18.14 -13.91
N ALA A 93 -5.01 -18.16 -14.60
CA ALA A 93 -4.90 -18.68 -15.95
C ALA A 93 -5.20 -20.17 -16.05
N LYS A 94 -4.62 -21.00 -15.15
CA LYS A 94 -4.66 -22.48 -15.22
C LYS A 94 -5.75 -23.14 -14.37
N ARG A 95 -6.14 -22.50 -13.27
CA ARG A 95 -7.06 -22.98 -12.23
C ARG A 95 -7.89 -21.80 -11.70
N PRO A 96 -8.81 -21.24 -12.51
CA PRO A 96 -9.58 -20.04 -12.16
C PRO A 96 -10.50 -20.21 -10.95
N ASP A 97 -10.83 -21.45 -10.59
CA ASP A 97 -11.52 -21.86 -9.37
C ASP A 97 -10.67 -21.68 -8.10
N GLN A 98 -9.34 -21.69 -8.24
CA GLN A 98 -8.39 -21.57 -7.12
C GLN A 98 -7.70 -20.20 -7.04
N PHE A 99 -8.10 -19.21 -7.84
CA PHE A 99 -7.44 -17.90 -7.93
C PHE A 99 -7.33 -17.20 -6.57
N ILE A 100 -8.27 -17.46 -5.65
CA ILE A 100 -8.28 -16.89 -4.30
C ILE A 100 -7.02 -17.24 -3.51
N LYS A 101 -6.36 -18.37 -3.80
CA LYS A 101 -5.07 -18.73 -3.20
C LYS A 101 -3.99 -17.69 -3.53
N GLY A 102 -3.99 -17.17 -4.77
CA GLY A 102 -3.09 -16.10 -5.19
C GLY A 102 -3.37 -14.77 -4.48
N VAL A 103 -4.65 -14.48 -4.23
CA VAL A 103 -5.08 -13.31 -3.44
C VAL A 103 -4.59 -13.43 -2.00
N ILE A 104 -4.82 -14.58 -1.36
CA ILE A 104 -4.38 -14.83 0.03
C ILE A 104 -2.86 -14.73 0.14
N SER A 105 -2.10 -15.35 -0.77
CA SER A 105 -0.64 -15.24 -0.77
C SER A 105 -0.16 -13.79 -0.92
N SER A 106 -0.85 -12.99 -1.72
CA SER A 106 -0.53 -11.57 -1.89
C SER A 106 -0.88 -10.77 -0.64
N ALA A 107 -2.00 -11.06 0.03
CA ALA A 107 -2.40 -10.42 1.28
C ALA A 107 -1.42 -10.68 2.43
N LEU A 108 -0.72 -11.83 2.46
CA LEU A 108 0.32 -12.08 3.47
C LEU A 108 1.52 -11.11 3.35
N VAL A 109 1.81 -10.61 2.15
CA VAL A 109 2.87 -9.60 1.94
C VAL A 109 2.42 -8.21 2.44
N GLU A 110 1.12 -7.95 2.45
CA GLU A 110 0.51 -6.70 2.92
C GLU A 110 0.78 -6.43 4.41
N THR A 111 0.89 -7.49 5.22
CA THR A 111 1.08 -7.39 6.67
C THR A 111 2.29 -6.51 7.04
N TYR A 112 3.36 -6.55 6.24
CA TYR A 112 4.54 -5.71 6.46
C TYR A 112 4.27 -4.21 6.22
N ALA A 113 3.44 -3.88 5.22
CA ALA A 113 3.01 -2.50 4.99
C ALA A 113 2.11 -2.00 6.13
N ILE A 114 1.21 -2.86 6.63
CA ILE A 114 0.36 -2.52 7.78
C ILE A 114 1.20 -2.22 9.02
N PHE A 115 2.21 -3.04 9.33
CA PHE A 115 3.10 -2.76 10.46
C PHE A 115 3.85 -1.43 10.30
N SER A 116 4.32 -1.13 9.09
CA SER A 116 4.98 0.15 8.83
C SER A 116 4.03 1.35 8.95
N LEU A 117 2.79 1.22 8.46
CA LEU A 117 1.75 2.22 8.66
C LEU A 117 1.51 2.44 10.15
N LEU A 118 1.31 1.37 10.93
CA LEU A 118 1.07 1.47 12.37
C LEU A 118 2.21 2.20 13.09
N VAL A 119 3.47 1.87 12.79
CA VAL A 119 4.62 2.58 13.37
C VAL A 119 4.59 4.08 13.03
N SER A 120 4.37 4.41 11.75
CA SER A 120 4.32 5.79 11.29
C SER A 120 3.20 6.57 11.99
N LEU A 121 2.00 6.00 12.04
CA LEU A 121 0.84 6.61 12.70
C LEU A 121 1.03 6.76 14.20
N LEU A 122 1.54 5.73 14.90
CA LEU A 122 1.80 5.81 16.34
C LEU A 122 2.80 6.91 16.67
N MET A 123 3.88 7.05 15.88
CA MET A 123 4.84 8.13 16.06
C MET A 123 4.18 9.50 15.86
N ILE A 124 3.49 9.70 14.74
CA ILE A 124 2.84 10.98 14.44
C ILE A 124 1.79 11.34 15.49
N LEU A 125 0.92 10.40 15.86
CA LEU A 125 -0.15 10.63 16.83
C LEU A 125 0.38 10.89 18.25
N SER A 126 1.51 10.28 18.64
CA SER A 126 2.12 10.46 19.96
C SER A 126 2.93 11.76 20.11
N LEU A 127 3.35 12.37 19.00
CA LEU A 127 4.10 13.63 19.02
C LEU A 127 3.27 14.74 19.66
N LYS A 128 3.85 15.47 20.62
CA LYS A 128 3.26 16.69 21.19
C LYS A 128 3.86 17.91 20.48
N ILE A 129 2.97 18.73 19.95
CA ILE A 129 3.24 19.95 19.19
C ILE A 129 2.22 21.00 19.59
#